data_AF-A0A7V0U1K1-F1
#
_entry.id   AF-A0A7V0U1K1-F1
#
_cell.length_a   1.000
_cell.length_b   1.000
_cell.length_c   1.000
_cell.angle_alpha   90.00
_cell.angle_beta   90.00
_cell.angle_gamma   90.00
#
_symmetry.space_group_name_H-M   'P 1'
#
loop_
_entity.id
_entity.type
_entity.pdbx_description
1 polymer ?
#
loop_
_entity_poly.entity_id
_entity_poly.type
_entity_poly.pdbx_seq_one_letter_code
_entity_poly.pdbx_strand_id
1 'polypeptide(L)'
;MMFARVTFWVLMMLLLAVAPVRAEEDYNHENLINLAEVLKNKEKDLESRAAALVEAEKRLALLHRELEEQRSDLEKTRLSVETLLAEYKLLKDEDLGRLVEVYSAMKPEAAAPLLAEMEIKYAVEVVLRMPAKKSAKLLSAVEPSRAAAISRAITELKPAQ
;
A
#
# COMPACT_ATOMS: atom_id res chain seq x y z
N MET A 1 -94.96 -4.90 -49.65
CA MET A 1 -94.39 -5.10 -48.30
C MET A 1 -92.94 -5.62 -48.26
N MET A 2 -92.18 -5.64 -49.38
CA MET A 2 -90.77 -6.14 -49.36
C MET A 2 -89.69 -5.04 -49.27
N PHE A 3 -89.94 -3.82 -49.77
CA PHE A 3 -88.89 -2.78 -49.85
C PHE A 3 -88.54 -2.11 -48.50
N ALA A 4 -89.48 -1.99 -47.56
CA ALA A 4 -89.23 -1.33 -46.26
C ALA A 4 -88.37 -2.17 -45.28
N ARG A 5 -88.34 -3.49 -45.46
CA ARG A 5 -87.52 -4.38 -44.61
C ARG A 5 -86.06 -4.41 -45.06
N VAL A 6 -85.81 -4.25 -46.36
CA VAL A 6 -84.46 -4.19 -46.93
C VAL A 6 -83.79 -2.85 -46.60
N THR A 7 -84.50 -1.74 -46.69
CA THR A 7 -83.95 -0.43 -46.30
C THR A 7 -83.69 -0.34 -44.80
N PHE A 8 -84.52 -0.96 -43.95
CA PHE A 8 -84.26 -1.03 -42.51
C PHE A 8 -83.06 -1.92 -42.18
N TRP A 9 -82.89 -3.06 -42.86
CA TRP A 9 -81.72 -3.92 -42.65
C TRP A 9 -80.43 -3.30 -43.18
N VAL A 10 -80.49 -2.60 -44.32
CA VAL A 10 -79.35 -1.84 -44.87
C VAL A 10 -79.00 -0.66 -43.96
N LEU A 11 -79.99 0.05 -43.41
CA LEU A 11 -79.76 1.13 -42.46
C LEU A 11 -79.22 0.60 -41.11
N MET A 12 -79.70 -0.55 -40.64
CA MET A 12 -79.21 -1.19 -39.40
C MET A 12 -77.80 -1.77 -39.58
N MET A 13 -77.47 -2.28 -40.78
CA MET A 13 -76.12 -2.72 -41.14
C MET A 13 -75.16 -1.52 -41.29
N LEU A 14 -75.67 -0.38 -41.77
CA LEU A 14 -74.91 0.87 -41.84
C LEU A 14 -74.71 1.50 -40.44
N LEU A 15 -75.63 1.26 -39.50
CA LEU A 15 -75.49 1.70 -38.10
C LEU A 15 -74.57 0.79 -37.26
N LEU A 16 -74.46 -0.51 -37.60
CA LEU A 16 -73.61 -1.46 -36.86
C LEU A 16 -72.13 -1.43 -37.27
N ALA A 17 -71.79 -0.83 -38.41
CA ALA A 17 -70.42 -0.85 -38.95
C ALA A 17 -69.51 0.28 -38.42
N VAL A 18 -70.02 1.20 -37.60
CA VAL A 18 -69.26 2.39 -37.12
C VAL A 18 -68.55 2.14 -35.78
N ALA A 19 -68.57 0.91 -35.25
CA ALA A 19 -68.15 0.65 -33.87
C ALA A 19 -66.81 -0.10 -33.62
N PRO A 20 -66.09 -0.76 -34.55
CA PRO A 20 -64.87 -1.47 -34.16
C PRO A 20 -63.54 -0.74 -34.45
N VAL A 21 -63.50 0.45 -35.06
CA VAL A 21 -62.22 1.11 -35.41
C VAL A 21 -61.66 2.02 -34.30
N ARG A 22 -62.51 2.59 -33.44
CA ARG A 22 -62.07 3.55 -32.40
C ARG A 22 -61.32 2.91 -31.21
N ALA A 23 -61.63 1.67 -30.87
CA ALA A 23 -61.05 1.00 -29.70
C ALA A 23 -59.57 0.60 -29.88
N GLU A 24 -59.12 0.43 -31.12
CA GLU A 24 -57.74 0.01 -31.43
C GLU A 24 -56.77 1.20 -31.51
N GLU A 25 -57.27 2.40 -31.85
CA GLU A 25 -56.52 3.67 -31.77
C GLU A 25 -56.32 4.14 -30.32
N ASP A 26 -57.36 4.08 -29.48
CA ASP A 26 -57.27 4.48 -28.07
C ASP A 26 -56.30 3.56 -27.29
N TYR A 27 -56.32 2.24 -27.56
CA TYR A 27 -55.41 1.27 -26.92
C TYR A 27 -53.93 1.50 -27.32
N ASN A 28 -53.67 1.89 -28.57
CA ASN A 28 -52.32 2.24 -29.02
C ASN A 28 -51.84 3.58 -28.48
N HIS A 29 -52.72 4.58 -28.31
CA HIS A 29 -52.34 5.87 -27.76
C HIS A 29 -51.95 5.78 -26.28
N GLU A 30 -52.68 4.99 -25.49
CA GLU A 30 -52.37 4.74 -24.07
C GLU A 30 -51.02 4.00 -23.91
N ASN A 31 -50.75 2.99 -24.74
CA ASN A 31 -49.46 2.28 -24.75
C ASN A 31 -48.28 3.17 -25.15
N LEU A 32 -48.47 4.10 -26.10
CA LEU A 32 -47.42 5.05 -26.51
C LEU A 32 -47.12 6.08 -25.42
N ILE A 33 -48.14 6.55 -24.70
CA ILE A 33 -47.98 7.47 -23.56
C ILE A 33 -47.24 6.76 -22.42
N ASN A 34 -47.64 5.52 -22.09
CA ASN A 34 -46.97 4.72 -21.06
C ASN A 34 -45.50 4.42 -21.44
N LEU A 35 -45.22 4.11 -22.71
CA LEU A 35 -43.85 3.89 -23.18
C LEU A 35 -43.01 5.17 -23.11
N ALA A 36 -43.55 6.31 -23.54
CA ALA A 36 -42.87 7.60 -23.47
C ALA A 36 -42.55 7.99 -22.02
N GLU A 37 -43.47 7.72 -21.08
CA GLU A 37 -43.24 7.96 -19.65
C GLU A 37 -42.15 7.05 -19.08
N VAL A 38 -42.16 5.75 -19.44
CA VAL A 38 -41.11 4.80 -19.04
C VAL A 38 -39.74 5.23 -19.58
N LEU A 39 -39.67 5.66 -20.84
CA LEU A 39 -38.42 6.13 -21.45
C LEU A 39 -37.90 7.39 -20.77
N LYS A 40 -38.77 8.36 -20.50
CA LYS A 40 -38.42 9.59 -19.77
C LYS A 40 -37.90 9.29 -18.36
N ASN A 41 -38.54 8.37 -17.65
CA ASN A 41 -38.10 7.96 -16.31
C ASN A 41 -36.74 7.24 -16.36
N LYS A 42 -36.50 6.40 -17.38
CA LYS A 42 -35.19 5.77 -17.60
C LYS A 42 -34.11 6.78 -17.95
N GLU A 43 -34.41 7.76 -18.80
CA GLU A 43 -33.47 8.81 -19.17
C GLU A 43 -33.04 9.62 -17.93
N LYS A 44 -33.99 10.00 -17.08
CA LYS A 44 -33.71 10.68 -15.82
C LYS A 44 -32.88 9.84 -14.84
N ASP A 45 -33.17 8.53 -14.73
CA ASP A 45 -32.37 7.61 -13.91
C ASP A 45 -30.93 7.49 -14.46
N LEU A 46 -30.78 7.35 -15.78
CA LEU A 46 -29.46 7.30 -16.42
C LEU A 46 -28.68 8.61 -16.23
N GLU A 47 -29.32 9.77 -16.36
CA GLU A 47 -28.71 11.07 -16.13
C GLU A 47 -28.23 11.21 -14.67
N SER A 48 -29.07 10.80 -13.71
CA SER A 48 -28.71 10.80 -12.29
C SER A 48 -27.53 9.87 -12.00
N ARG A 49 -27.49 8.69 -12.62
CA ARG A 49 -26.37 7.74 -12.47
C ARG A 49 -25.10 8.25 -13.12
N ALA A 50 -25.20 8.86 -14.31
CA ALA A 50 -24.07 9.45 -15.00
C ALA A 50 -23.46 10.60 -14.18
N ALA A 51 -24.30 11.47 -13.60
CA ALA A 51 -23.83 12.52 -12.70
C ALA A 51 -23.14 11.96 -11.44
N ALA A 52 -23.71 10.91 -10.83
CA ALA A 52 -23.10 10.25 -9.67
C ALA A 52 -21.76 9.59 -10.01
N LEU A 53 -21.64 8.96 -11.19
CA LEU A 53 -20.40 8.36 -11.67
C LEU A 53 -19.31 9.42 -11.89
N VAL A 54 -19.64 10.54 -12.55
CA VAL A 54 -18.69 11.64 -12.76
C VAL A 54 -18.17 12.19 -11.43
N GLU A 55 -19.03 12.32 -10.41
CA GLU A 55 -18.61 12.77 -9.09
C GLU A 55 -17.72 11.74 -8.38
N ALA A 56 -18.05 10.45 -8.50
CA ALA A 56 -17.23 9.36 -7.98
C ALA A 56 -15.85 9.31 -8.65
N GLU A 57 -15.77 9.48 -9.97
CA GLU A 57 -14.53 9.53 -10.73
C GLU A 57 -13.65 10.70 -10.29
N LYS A 58 -14.22 11.89 -10.10
CA LYS A 58 -13.48 13.05 -9.58
C LYS A 58 -12.92 12.78 -8.19
N ARG A 59 -13.73 12.21 -7.30
CA ARG A 59 -13.29 11.85 -5.94
C ARG A 59 -12.18 10.81 -5.96
N LEU A 60 -12.31 9.77 -6.78
CA LEU A 60 -11.28 8.75 -6.94
C LEU A 60 -9.98 9.32 -7.50
N ALA A 61 -10.05 10.23 -8.47
CA ALA A 61 -8.88 10.89 -9.03
C ALA A 61 -8.14 11.73 -7.97
N LEU A 62 -8.86 12.44 -7.10
CA LEU A 62 -8.25 13.19 -5.99
C LEU A 62 -7.58 12.26 -4.98
N LEU A 63 -8.28 11.22 -4.53
CA LEU A 63 -7.72 10.23 -3.60
C LEU A 63 -6.51 9.50 -4.18
N HIS A 64 -6.52 9.19 -5.48
CA HIS A 64 -5.39 8.56 -6.14
C HIS A 64 -4.16 9.47 -6.17
N ARG A 65 -4.33 10.76 -6.44
CA ARG A 65 -3.25 11.74 -6.37
C ARG A 65 -2.69 11.87 -4.96
N GLU A 66 -3.55 11.97 -3.95
CA GLU A 66 -3.14 12.06 -2.55
C GLU A 66 -2.36 10.82 -2.12
N LEU A 67 -2.81 9.62 -2.52
CA LEU A 67 -2.09 8.37 -2.26
C LEU A 67 -0.71 8.35 -2.92
N GLU A 68 -0.60 8.82 -4.16
CA GLU A 68 0.68 8.86 -4.88
C GLU A 68 1.65 9.87 -4.25
N GLU A 69 1.15 11.02 -3.80
CA GLU A 69 1.94 12.00 -3.03
C GLU A 69 2.44 11.41 -1.70
N GLN A 70 1.54 10.80 -0.92
CA GLN A 70 1.90 10.14 0.34
C GLN A 70 2.93 9.03 0.14
N ARG A 71 2.77 8.23 -0.93
CA ARG A 71 3.72 7.19 -1.29
C ARG A 71 5.09 7.77 -1.63
N SER A 72 5.13 8.82 -2.46
CA SER A 72 6.37 9.48 -2.84
C SER A 72 7.11 10.02 -1.61
N ASP A 73 6.40 10.65 -0.68
CA ASP A 73 7.01 11.19 0.53
C ASP A 73 7.50 10.11 1.50
N LEU A 74 6.78 8.99 1.58
CA LEU A 74 7.21 7.82 2.34
C LEU A 74 8.48 7.20 1.74
N GLU A 75 8.55 7.08 0.41
CA GLU A 75 9.75 6.58 -0.29
C GLU A 75 10.96 7.51 -0.07
N LYS A 76 10.78 8.84 -0.15
CA LYS A 76 11.83 9.82 0.16
C LYS A 76 12.32 9.68 1.61
N THR A 77 11.38 9.58 2.55
CA THR A 77 11.70 9.44 3.97
C THR A 77 12.47 8.14 4.22
N ARG A 78 12.02 7.03 3.63
CA ARG A 78 12.69 5.74 3.70
C ARG A 78 14.13 5.84 3.19
N LEU A 79 14.33 6.42 2.01
CA LEU A 79 15.68 6.59 1.44
C LEU A 79 16.56 7.45 2.34
N SER A 80 16.04 8.54 2.91
CA SER A 80 16.80 9.37 3.83
C SER A 80 17.24 8.61 5.09
N VAL A 81 16.38 7.75 5.63
CA VAL A 81 16.70 6.90 6.78
C VAL A 81 17.74 5.84 6.41
N GLU A 82 17.61 5.20 5.25
CA GLU A 82 18.59 4.23 4.75
C GLU A 82 19.97 4.87 4.54
N THR A 83 20.03 6.09 3.98
CA THR A 83 21.27 6.86 3.82
C THR A 83 21.88 7.23 5.18
N LEU A 84 21.10 7.81 6.09
CA LEU A 84 21.58 8.18 7.43
C LEU A 84 22.09 6.95 8.20
N LEU A 85 21.41 5.82 8.07
CA LEU A 85 21.85 4.57 8.70
C LEU A 85 23.17 4.07 8.10
N ALA A 86 23.34 4.18 6.79
CA ALA A 86 24.59 3.82 6.12
C ALA A 86 25.74 4.73 6.55
N GLU A 87 25.53 6.04 6.58
CA GLU A 87 26.50 7.02 7.07
C GLU A 87 26.89 6.77 8.53
N TYR A 88 25.90 6.53 9.40
CA TYR A 88 26.15 6.20 10.79
C TYR A 88 26.97 4.92 10.97
N LYS A 89 26.70 3.88 10.15
CA LYS A 89 27.49 2.65 10.16
C LYS A 89 28.94 2.91 9.73
N LEU A 90 29.15 3.69 8.66
CA LEU A 90 30.48 4.05 8.19
C LEU A 90 31.28 4.82 9.24
N LEU A 91 30.68 5.84 9.86
CA LEU A 91 31.32 6.59 10.94
C LEU A 91 31.68 5.70 12.12
N LYS A 92 30.77 4.83 12.55
CA LYS A 92 31.01 3.89 13.64
C LYS A 92 32.11 2.89 13.31
N ASP A 93 32.15 2.38 12.08
CA ASP A 93 33.19 1.46 11.62
C ASP A 93 34.55 2.17 11.50
N GLU A 94 34.60 3.44 11.10
CA GLU A 94 35.82 4.24 11.08
C GLU A 94 36.35 4.49 12.51
N ASP A 95 35.49 4.90 13.44
CA ASP A 95 35.85 5.10 14.85
C ASP A 95 36.39 3.82 15.49
N LEU A 96 35.71 2.69 15.26
CA LEU A 96 36.15 1.39 15.75
C LEU A 96 37.43 0.92 15.06
N GLY A 97 37.59 1.20 13.76
CA GLY A 97 38.82 0.91 13.01
C GLY A 97 40.03 1.60 13.63
N ARG A 98 39.92 2.91 13.89
CA ARG A 98 40.98 3.69 14.57
C ARG A 98 41.30 3.14 15.95
N LEU A 99 40.29 2.74 16.72
CA LEU A 99 40.49 2.12 18.04
C LEU A 99 41.25 0.80 17.91
N VAL A 100 40.86 -0.06 16.97
CA VAL A 100 41.54 -1.34 16.70
C VAL A 100 42.99 -1.11 16.29
N GLU A 101 43.27 -0.12 15.45
CA GLU A 101 44.64 0.22 15.02
C GLU A 101 45.52 0.62 16.19
N VAL A 102 45.03 1.51 17.06
CA VAL A 102 45.73 1.97 18.27
C VAL A 102 46.08 0.78 19.17
N TYR A 103 45.10 -0.06 19.49
CA TYR A 103 45.31 -1.25 20.33
C TYR A 103 46.21 -2.29 19.64
N SER A 104 46.12 -2.42 18.32
CA SER A 104 46.94 -3.34 17.54
C SER A 104 48.40 -2.90 17.41
N ALA A 105 48.67 -1.60 17.53
CA ALA A 105 50.02 -1.03 17.50
C ALA A 105 50.70 -1.09 18.87
N MET A 106 49.92 -1.15 19.96
CA MET A 106 50.44 -1.30 21.31
C MET A 106 51.04 -2.68 21.56
N LYS A 107 51.99 -2.75 22.50
CA LYS A 107 52.48 -4.02 23.05
C LYS A 107 51.37 -4.67 23.88
N PRO A 108 51.19 -6.00 23.82
CA PRO A 108 50.13 -6.71 24.56
C PRO A 108 50.09 -6.36 26.05
N GLU A 109 51.26 -6.21 26.68
CA GLU A 109 51.40 -5.92 28.11
C GLU A 109 50.90 -4.51 28.48
N ALA A 110 50.98 -3.56 27.54
CA ALA A 110 50.47 -2.20 27.74
C ALA A 110 48.98 -2.07 27.39
N ALA A 111 48.51 -2.83 26.40
CA ALA A 111 47.12 -2.81 25.96
C ALA A 111 46.19 -3.64 26.87
N ALA A 112 46.70 -4.69 27.52
CA ALA A 112 45.93 -5.57 28.39
C ALA A 112 45.21 -4.85 29.55
N PRO A 113 45.87 -4.00 30.37
CA PRO A 113 45.18 -3.29 31.45
C PRO A 113 44.09 -2.34 30.91
N LEU A 114 44.35 -1.69 29.77
CA LEU A 114 43.36 -0.80 29.12
C LEU A 114 42.14 -1.58 28.63
N LEU A 115 42.35 -2.76 28.03
CA LEU A 115 41.26 -3.64 27.59
C LEU A 115 40.47 -4.21 28.79
N ALA A 116 41.13 -4.43 29.93
CA ALA A 116 40.49 -4.93 31.13
C ALA A 116 39.50 -3.93 31.74
N GLU A 117 39.83 -2.65 31.72
CA GLU A 117 38.98 -1.55 32.19
C GLU A 117 37.89 -1.15 31.18
N MET A 118 38.12 -1.37 29.88
CA MET A 118 37.16 -1.06 28.82
C MET A 118 35.84 -1.82 29.01
N GLU A 119 34.70 -1.19 28.74
CA GLU A 119 33.39 -1.85 28.76
C GLU A 119 33.37 -3.07 27.84
N ILE A 120 32.76 -4.18 28.31
CA ILE A 120 32.83 -5.49 27.66
C ILE A 120 32.39 -5.44 26.19
N LYS A 121 31.37 -4.63 25.86
CA LYS A 121 30.86 -4.47 24.50
C LYS A 121 31.93 -3.93 23.54
N TYR A 122 32.72 -2.93 23.94
CA TYR A 122 33.78 -2.37 23.10
C TYR A 122 35.00 -3.28 23.04
N ALA A 123 35.34 -3.95 24.15
CA ALA A 123 36.44 -4.91 24.18
C ALA A 123 36.20 -6.06 23.19
N VAL A 124 34.95 -6.55 23.12
CA VAL A 124 34.55 -7.56 22.13
C VAL A 124 34.72 -7.05 20.70
N GLU A 125 34.22 -5.86 20.39
CA GLU A 125 34.31 -5.27 19.05
C GLU A 125 35.76 -5.06 18.59
N VAL A 126 36.64 -4.64 19.52
CA VAL A 126 38.08 -4.48 19.26
C VAL A 126 38.72 -5.84 18.99
N VAL A 127 38.46 -6.84 19.84
CA VAL A 127 39.03 -8.18 19.70
C VAL A 127 38.57 -8.89 18.43
N LEU A 128 37.32 -8.71 18.02
CA LEU A 128 36.74 -9.31 16.81
C LEU A 128 37.31 -8.71 15.51
N ARG A 129 37.53 -7.41 15.48
CA ARG A 129 38.09 -6.71 14.30
C ARG A 129 39.63 -6.76 14.25
N MET A 130 40.30 -7.06 15.36
CA MET A 130 41.76 -7.17 15.43
C MET A 130 42.28 -8.45 14.75
N PRO A 131 43.45 -8.42 14.08
CA PRO A 131 44.05 -9.63 13.50
C PRO A 131 44.22 -10.75 14.53
N ALA A 132 43.79 -11.98 14.18
CA ALA A 132 43.71 -13.12 15.10
C ALA A 132 44.98 -13.37 15.95
N LYS A 133 46.16 -13.18 15.37
CA LYS A 133 47.44 -13.35 16.08
C LYS A 133 47.67 -12.27 17.14
N LYS A 134 47.24 -11.03 16.89
CA LYS A 134 47.37 -9.92 17.84
C LYS A 134 46.33 -10.02 18.94
N SER A 135 45.09 -10.37 18.60
CA SER A 135 44.02 -10.57 19.57
C SER A 135 44.30 -11.75 20.50
N ALA A 136 44.85 -12.86 20.00
CA ALA A 136 45.30 -13.97 20.84
C ALA A 136 46.36 -13.53 21.87
N LYS A 137 47.39 -12.81 21.43
CA LYS A 137 48.44 -12.29 22.32
C LYS A 137 47.88 -11.31 23.36
N LEU A 138 46.96 -10.44 22.96
CA LEU A 138 46.32 -9.49 23.85
C LEU A 138 45.46 -10.19 24.90
N LEU A 139 44.62 -11.14 24.50
CA LEU A 139 43.80 -11.94 25.42
C LEU A 139 44.65 -12.76 26.39
N SER A 140 45.81 -13.28 25.96
CA SER A 140 46.75 -13.98 26.85
C SER A 140 47.44 -13.06 27.86
N ALA A 141 47.51 -11.75 27.59
CA ALA A 141 48.10 -10.76 28.48
C ALA A 141 47.07 -10.14 29.46
N VAL A 142 45.78 -10.38 29.24
CA VAL A 142 44.67 -9.92 30.09
C VAL A 142 44.38 -10.97 31.17
N GLU A 143 43.82 -10.52 32.31
CA GLU A 143 43.36 -11.41 33.39
C GLU A 143 42.47 -12.56 32.87
N PRO A 144 42.70 -13.83 33.28
CA PRO A 144 41.98 -14.99 32.73
C PRO A 144 40.45 -14.90 32.84
N SER A 145 39.94 -14.34 33.94
CA SER A 145 38.50 -14.14 34.14
C SER A 145 37.91 -13.17 33.13
N ARG A 146 38.65 -12.10 32.81
CA ARG A 146 38.26 -11.08 31.85
C ARG A 146 38.35 -11.59 30.41
N ALA A 147 39.42 -12.31 30.07
CA ALA A 147 39.55 -12.96 28.78
C ALA A 147 38.40 -13.95 28.52
N ALA A 148 38.05 -14.78 29.50
CA ALA A 148 36.91 -15.69 29.41
C ALA A 148 35.58 -14.94 29.24
N ALA A 149 35.38 -13.82 29.93
CA ALA A 149 34.19 -12.99 29.79
C ALA A 149 34.06 -12.40 28.36
N ILE A 150 35.16 -11.89 27.80
CA ILE A 150 35.21 -11.38 26.42
C ILE A 150 34.92 -12.51 25.44
N SER A 151 35.54 -13.68 25.60
CA SER A 151 35.30 -14.84 24.73
C SER A 151 33.85 -15.33 24.78
N ARG A 152 33.22 -15.35 25.97
CA ARG A 152 31.81 -15.71 26.10
C ARG A 152 30.90 -14.67 25.43
N ALA A 153 31.16 -13.38 25.65
CA ALA A 153 30.40 -12.31 25.03
C ALA A 153 30.51 -12.35 23.49
N ILE A 154 31.66 -12.73 22.93
CA ILE A 154 31.82 -12.97 21.48
C ILE A 154 30.87 -14.07 20.98
N THR A 155 30.73 -15.18 21.72
CA THR A 155 29.84 -16.27 21.33
C THR A 155 28.37 -15.92 21.48
N GLU A 156 28.01 -15.07 22.44
CA GLU A 156 26.64 -14.62 22.68
C GLU A 156 26.20 -13.49 21.71
N LEU A 157 27.14 -12.67 21.24
CA LEU A 157 26.88 -11.60 20.25
C LEU A 157 26.60 -12.12 18.84
N LYS A 158 26.98 -13.35 18.52
CA LYS A 158 26.47 -14.01 17.32
C LYS A 158 25.04 -14.46 17.62
N PRO A 159 24.00 -13.90 16.96
CA PRO A 159 22.72 -14.58 16.96
C PRO A 159 22.98 -16.00 16.44
N ALA A 160 22.46 -17.01 17.13
CA ALA A 160 22.33 -18.34 16.56
C ALA A 160 21.70 -18.17 15.17
N GLN A 161 22.35 -18.77 14.17
CA GLN A 161 22.06 -18.63 12.74
C GLN A 161 20.57 -18.67 12.42
#